data_AF-A0A329LJQ2-F1
#
_entry.id   AF-A0A329LJQ2-F1
#
_cell.length_a   1.000
_cell.length_b   1.000
_cell.length_c   1.000
_cell.angle_alpha   90.00
_cell.angle_beta   90.00
_cell.angle_gamma   90.00
#
_symmetry.space_group_name_H-M   'P 1'
#
loop_
_entity.id
_entity.type
_entity.pdbx_description
1 polymer ?
#
loop_
_entity_poly.entity_id
_entity_poly.type
_entity_poly.pdbx_seq_one_letter_code
_entity_poly.pdbx_strand_id
1 'polypeptide(L)'
;MTRSAIGTLAGFAILSGVVTAPVWADPAEDATAKLNQLSRQAEQTTEAMHSAQLDLNDKLAAQRAADKKHTDDQAAVDAAKAHLASYQDSVNKLAAATYMGGHVDGMEAILTAGSPQGLIDKLAVQRVMATQMADQMKSFQIAGQQAAKAERESAKSAADAKSAAEQAAAVRASLQSKQSQLQVQIAVVKSQYLSLTADQR
;
A
#
# COMPACT_ATOMS: atom_id res chain seq x y z
N MET A 1 15.78 -1.08 -18.07
CA MET A 1 16.52 -0.93 -16.79
C MET A 1 15.54 -1.31 -15.70
N THR A 2 15.66 -2.34 -14.88
CA THR A 2 16.72 -3.29 -14.51
C THR A 2 16.06 -4.64 -14.17
N ARG A 3 16.82 -5.74 -14.32
CA ARG A 3 16.37 -7.15 -14.40
C ARG A 3 16.57 -7.88 -13.06
N SER A 4 15.73 -8.89 -12.79
CA SER A 4 15.98 -9.95 -11.80
C SER A 4 17.23 -10.78 -12.11
N ALA A 5 17.93 -11.23 -11.06
CA ALA A 5 18.89 -12.36 -11.06
C ALA A 5 19.01 -12.85 -9.59
N ILE A 6 18.42 -13.98 -9.20
CA ILE A 6 18.98 -15.36 -9.25
C ILE A 6 20.36 -15.43 -8.60
N GLY A 7 20.38 -15.94 -7.37
CA GLY A 7 21.57 -16.23 -6.59
C GLY A 7 22.28 -17.51 -7.07
N THR A 8 23.59 -17.40 -7.23
CA THR A 8 24.53 -18.47 -7.51
C THR A 8 25.45 -18.62 -6.30
N LEU A 9 25.48 -19.79 -5.67
CA LEU A 9 26.56 -20.20 -4.78
C LEU A 9 27.08 -21.56 -5.25
N ALA A 10 28.11 -21.50 -6.10
CA ALA A 10 29.07 -22.59 -6.30
C ALA A 10 29.79 -22.81 -4.95
N GLY A 11 29.91 -24.03 -4.42
CA GLY A 11 30.73 -25.10 -4.95
C GLY A 11 32.06 -25.09 -4.20
N PHE A 12 32.15 -25.78 -3.05
CA PHE A 12 33.41 -25.97 -2.34
C PHE A 12 33.83 -27.43 -2.37
N ALA A 13 35.06 -27.63 -2.85
CA ALA A 13 35.67 -28.91 -3.20
C ALA A 13 36.05 -29.77 -1.98
N ILE A 14 36.19 -31.07 -2.25
CA ILE A 14 36.44 -32.16 -1.31
C ILE A 14 37.95 -32.40 -1.10
N LEU A 15 38.29 -32.71 0.17
CA LEU A 15 39.42 -33.49 0.73
C LEU A 15 40.88 -33.01 0.61
N SER A 16 41.52 -32.94 1.78
CA SER A 16 42.84 -33.54 2.02
C SER A 16 42.93 -33.96 3.50
N GLY A 17 43.37 -35.20 3.72
CA GLY A 17 43.32 -35.87 5.01
C GLY A 17 44.36 -35.40 6.01
N VAL A 18 43.97 -35.46 7.28
CA VAL A 18 44.89 -35.60 8.42
C VAL A 18 44.37 -36.76 9.26
N VAL A 19 45.23 -37.73 9.51
CA VAL A 19 45.03 -38.79 10.48
C VAL A 19 45.04 -38.15 11.86
N THR A 20 43.88 -38.07 12.53
CA THR A 20 43.82 -37.79 13.96
C THR A 20 43.27 -39.02 14.65
N ALA A 21 43.98 -39.47 15.69
CA ALA A 21 43.50 -40.46 16.65
C ALA A 21 42.06 -40.15 17.09
N PRO A 22 41.26 -41.13 17.57
CA PRO A 22 39.96 -40.83 18.15
C PRO A 22 40.19 -39.96 19.38
N VAL A 23 40.09 -38.64 19.21
CA VAL A 23 39.91 -37.71 20.32
C VAL A 23 38.48 -37.96 20.76
N TRP A 24 38.34 -38.75 21.81
CA TRP A 24 37.09 -38.81 22.56
C TRP A 24 36.95 -37.43 23.20
N ALA A 25 36.24 -36.53 22.53
CA ALA A 25 35.78 -35.31 23.17
C ALA A 25 34.92 -35.73 24.37
N ASP A 26 35.15 -35.12 25.52
CA ASP A 26 34.32 -35.35 26.69
C ASP A 26 32.87 -34.95 26.33
N PRO A 27 31.89 -35.85 26.43
CA PRO A 27 30.48 -35.52 26.17
C PRO A 27 29.99 -34.30 26.96
N ALA A 28 30.62 -34.00 28.11
CA ALA A 28 30.37 -32.78 28.88
C ALA A 28 30.89 -31.51 28.19
N GLU A 29 32.08 -31.52 27.57
CA GLU A 29 32.61 -30.38 26.80
C GLU A 29 31.73 -30.06 25.58
N ASP A 30 31.30 -31.08 24.84
CA ASP A 30 30.39 -30.91 23.69
C ASP A 30 29.05 -30.28 24.09
N ALA A 31 28.50 -30.67 25.25
CA ALA A 31 27.27 -30.08 25.79
C ALA A 31 27.45 -28.60 26.18
N THR A 32 28.59 -28.22 26.78
CA THR A 32 28.87 -26.81 27.10
C THR A 32 29.06 -25.95 25.85
N ALA A 33 29.76 -26.46 24.83
CA ALA A 33 29.92 -25.78 23.54
C ALA A 33 28.56 -25.54 22.88
N LYS A 34 27.67 -26.54 22.91
CA LYS A 34 26.31 -26.42 22.38
C LYS A 34 25.45 -25.42 23.15
N LEU A 35 25.53 -25.39 24.48
CA LEU A 35 24.84 -24.39 25.30
C LEU A 35 25.30 -22.96 24.99
N ASN A 36 26.61 -22.76 24.81
CA ASN A 36 27.17 -21.46 24.42
C ASN A 36 26.65 -21.01 23.05
N GLN A 37 26.60 -21.92 22.08
CA GLN A 37 26.04 -21.64 20.75
C GLN A 37 24.55 -21.27 20.82
N LEU A 38 23.74 -22.07 21.53
CA LEU A 38 22.30 -21.80 21.68
C LEU A 38 22.04 -20.48 22.42
N SER A 39 22.87 -20.13 23.40
CA SER A 39 22.77 -18.85 24.11
C SER A 39 23.03 -17.67 23.18
N ARG A 40 24.10 -17.72 22.37
CA ARG A 40 24.37 -16.70 21.33
C ARG A 40 23.22 -16.59 20.32
N GLN A 41 22.64 -17.71 19.90
CA GLN A 41 21.48 -17.69 19.00
C GLN A 41 20.24 -17.07 19.65
N ALA A 42 20.02 -17.29 20.95
CA ALA A 42 18.93 -16.68 21.70
C ALA A 42 19.10 -15.16 21.85
N GLU A 43 20.32 -14.68 22.10
CA GLU A 43 20.65 -13.26 22.11
C GLU A 43 20.38 -12.61 20.74
N GLN A 44 20.92 -13.21 19.66
CA GLN A 44 20.69 -12.73 18.29
C GLN A 44 19.20 -12.73 17.91
N THR A 45 18.44 -13.74 18.34
CA THR A 45 16.99 -13.81 18.10
C THR A 45 16.25 -12.71 18.86
N THR A 46 16.69 -12.37 20.07
CA THR A 46 16.09 -11.29 20.87
C THR A 46 16.34 -9.93 20.23
N GLU A 47 17.55 -9.68 19.73
CA GLU A 47 17.86 -8.46 18.99
C GLU A 47 17.07 -8.37 17.67
N ALA A 48 17.01 -9.48 16.92
CA ALA A 48 16.20 -9.57 15.70
C ALA A 48 14.70 -9.34 15.98
N MET A 49 14.18 -9.82 17.12
CA MET A 49 12.81 -9.57 17.55
C MET A 49 12.55 -8.09 17.81
N HIS A 50 13.48 -7.39 18.46
CA HIS A 50 13.37 -5.95 18.69
C HIS A 50 13.36 -5.17 17.37
N SER A 51 14.30 -5.48 16.48
CA SER A 51 14.36 -4.89 15.14
C SER A 51 13.08 -5.16 14.33
N ALA A 52 12.57 -6.40 14.35
CA ALA A 52 11.32 -6.76 13.67
C ALA A 52 10.09 -6.05 14.26
N GLN A 53 10.10 -5.76 15.57
CA GLN A 53 9.03 -4.99 16.20
C GLN A 53 9.03 -3.53 15.76
N LEU A 54 10.21 -2.92 15.62
CA LEU A 54 10.35 -1.56 15.09
C LEU A 54 9.89 -1.50 13.63
N ASP A 55 10.36 -2.42 12.78
CA ASP A 55 9.92 -2.49 11.38
C ASP A 55 8.40 -2.67 11.27
N LEU A 56 7.80 -3.59 12.05
CA LEU A 56 6.35 -3.77 12.07
C LEU A 56 5.61 -2.47 12.45
N ASN A 57 6.09 -1.75 13.46
CA ASN A 57 5.47 -0.49 13.87
C ASN A 57 5.54 0.56 12.75
N ASP A 58 6.69 0.66 12.07
CA ASP A 58 6.88 1.57 10.94
C ASP A 58 5.97 1.20 9.77
N LYS A 59 5.86 -0.09 9.43
CA LYS A 59 4.92 -0.55 8.38
C LYS A 59 3.48 -0.29 8.73
N LEU A 60 3.07 -0.48 9.98
CA LEU A 60 1.71 -0.16 10.44
C LEU A 60 1.43 1.34 10.39
N ALA A 61 2.41 2.19 10.72
CA ALA A 61 2.26 3.64 10.57
C ALA A 61 2.12 4.04 9.10
N ALA A 62 2.94 3.47 8.21
CA ALA A 62 2.84 3.68 6.77
C ALA A 62 1.50 3.19 6.20
N GLN A 63 1.01 2.03 6.64
CA GLN A 63 -0.30 1.50 6.28
C GLN A 63 -1.42 2.48 6.66
N ARG A 64 -1.46 2.96 7.91
CA ARG A 64 -2.48 3.92 8.36
C ARG A 64 -2.44 5.22 7.56
N ALA A 65 -1.24 5.70 7.22
CA ALA A 65 -1.09 6.89 6.39
C ALA A 65 -1.63 6.66 4.97
N ALA A 66 -1.34 5.51 4.37
CA ALA A 66 -1.84 5.13 3.05
C ALA A 66 -3.38 4.93 3.05
N ASP A 67 -3.92 4.27 4.07
CA ASP A 67 -5.37 4.08 4.25
C ASP A 67 -6.10 5.42 4.41
N LYS A 68 -5.51 6.35 5.19
CA LYS A 68 -6.03 7.71 5.31
C LYS A 68 -6.04 8.42 3.95
N LYS A 69 -4.92 8.37 3.22
CA LYS A 69 -4.83 9.00 1.90
C LYS A 69 -5.87 8.42 0.94
N HIS A 70 -6.05 7.12 0.94
CA HIS A 70 -7.05 6.46 0.10
C HIS A 70 -8.47 6.91 0.44
N THR A 71 -8.79 7.02 1.74
CA THR A 71 -10.09 7.54 2.19
C THR A 71 -10.30 9.00 1.75
N ASP A 72 -9.29 9.85 1.88
CA ASP A 72 -9.35 11.25 1.48
C ASP A 72 -9.52 11.39 -0.06
N ASP A 73 -8.80 10.58 -0.85
CA ASP A 73 -8.93 10.57 -2.31
C ASP A 73 -10.30 10.04 -2.77
N GLN A 74 -10.84 9.03 -2.08
CA GLN A 74 -12.19 8.51 -2.34
C GLN A 74 -13.24 9.60 -2.09
N ALA A 75 -13.12 10.35 -1.00
CA ALA A 75 -13.99 11.49 -0.73
C ALA A 75 -13.88 12.57 -1.83
N ALA A 76 -12.68 12.83 -2.36
CA ALA A 76 -12.48 13.76 -3.46
C ALA A 76 -13.16 13.29 -4.77
N VAL A 77 -13.11 11.98 -5.06
CA VAL A 77 -13.84 11.38 -6.19
C VAL A 77 -15.34 11.59 -6.05
N ASP A 78 -15.89 11.34 -4.87
CA ASP A 78 -17.33 11.45 -4.64
C ASP A 78 -17.81 12.91 -4.66
N ALA A 79 -17.00 13.84 -4.14
CA ALA A 79 -17.23 15.27 -4.31
C ALA A 79 -17.23 15.69 -5.79
N ALA A 80 -16.25 15.23 -6.57
CA ALA A 80 -16.17 15.54 -8.00
C ALA A 80 -17.41 15.03 -8.77
N LYS A 81 -17.89 13.81 -8.45
CA LYS A 81 -19.13 13.27 -9.02
C LYS A 81 -20.35 14.11 -8.64
N ALA A 82 -20.45 14.56 -7.39
CA ALA A 82 -21.56 15.39 -6.94
C ALA A 82 -21.58 16.76 -7.64
N HIS A 83 -20.42 17.39 -7.81
CA HIS A 83 -20.30 18.64 -8.59
C HIS A 83 -20.72 18.46 -10.04
N LEU A 84 -20.26 17.38 -10.69
CA LEU A 84 -20.64 17.07 -12.06
C LEU A 84 -22.15 16.86 -12.20
N ALA A 85 -22.77 16.10 -11.29
CA ALA A 85 -24.20 15.82 -11.31
C ALA A 85 -25.05 17.09 -11.11
N SER A 86 -24.68 17.94 -10.14
CA SER A 86 -25.34 19.23 -9.90
C SER A 86 -25.24 20.17 -11.12
N TYR A 87 -24.07 20.18 -11.76
CA TYR A 87 -23.85 20.97 -12.96
C TYR A 87 -24.68 20.45 -14.14
N GLN A 88 -24.74 19.13 -14.34
CA GLN A 88 -25.59 18.50 -15.35
C GLN A 88 -27.08 18.80 -15.13
N ASP A 89 -27.58 18.75 -13.90
CA ASP A 89 -28.97 19.11 -13.58
C ASP A 89 -29.28 20.57 -13.94
N SER A 90 -28.37 21.49 -13.65
CA SER A 90 -28.50 22.91 -14.01
C SER A 90 -28.54 23.12 -15.53
N VAL A 91 -27.67 22.41 -16.27
CA VAL A 91 -27.65 22.42 -17.74
C VAL A 91 -28.96 21.86 -18.31
N ASN A 92 -29.45 20.75 -17.75
CA ASN A 92 -30.70 20.12 -18.19
C ASN A 92 -31.92 21.01 -17.95
N LYS A 93 -31.99 21.71 -16.81
CA LYS A 93 -33.05 22.69 -16.52
C LYS A 93 -33.03 23.85 -17.49
N LEU A 94 -31.84 24.38 -17.82
CA LEU A 94 -31.72 25.45 -18.82
C LEU A 94 -32.17 24.96 -20.21
N ALA A 95 -31.75 23.76 -20.60
CA ALA A 95 -32.17 23.16 -21.87
C ALA A 95 -33.69 22.96 -21.93
N ALA A 96 -34.30 22.45 -20.86
CA ALA A 96 -35.74 22.28 -20.75
C ALA A 96 -36.47 23.63 -20.82
N ALA A 97 -35.99 24.65 -20.11
CA ALA A 97 -36.57 26.00 -20.17
C ALA A 97 -36.45 26.63 -21.57
N THR A 98 -35.33 26.39 -22.27
CA THR A 98 -35.13 26.86 -23.65
C THR A 98 -36.04 26.13 -24.64
N TYR A 99 -36.25 24.82 -24.43
CA TYR A 99 -37.15 24.01 -25.25
C TYR A 99 -38.63 24.37 -25.01
N MET A 100 -39.06 24.48 -23.75
CA MET A 100 -40.44 24.78 -23.35
C MET A 100 -40.81 26.26 -23.50
N GLY A 101 -39.83 27.16 -23.42
CA GLY A 101 -40.01 28.61 -23.54
C GLY A 101 -40.36 29.08 -24.95
N GLY A 102 -40.46 28.14 -25.92
CA GLY A 102 -40.94 28.41 -27.26
C GLY A 102 -39.92 29.21 -28.07
N HIS A 103 -39.55 28.68 -29.23
CA HIS A 103 -39.17 29.57 -30.29
C HIS A 103 -40.45 30.39 -30.57
N VAL A 104 -40.45 31.69 -30.30
CA VAL A 104 -41.27 32.58 -31.15
C VAL A 104 -40.75 32.27 -32.54
N ASP A 105 -41.57 31.63 -33.36
CA ASP A 105 -41.22 31.24 -34.73
C ASP A 105 -40.42 32.38 -35.35
N GLY A 106 -39.30 32.10 -36.01
CA GLY A 106 -38.34 33.14 -36.39
C GLY A 106 -38.96 34.35 -37.11
N MET A 107 -40.13 34.16 -37.74
CA MET A 107 -40.96 35.22 -38.31
C MET A 107 -41.66 36.11 -37.25
N GLU A 108 -42.26 35.54 -36.21
CA GLU A 108 -42.92 36.25 -35.10
C GLU A 108 -41.91 36.92 -34.17
N ALA A 109 -40.72 36.32 -33.98
CA ALA A 109 -39.59 36.95 -33.30
C ALA A 109 -39.05 38.17 -34.08
N ILE A 110 -39.00 38.11 -35.41
CA ILE A 110 -38.60 39.25 -36.25
C ILE A 110 -39.66 40.35 -36.26
N LEU A 111 -40.95 40.00 -36.19
CA LEU A 111 -42.07 40.95 -36.18
C LEU A 111 -42.31 41.60 -34.80
N THR A 112 -41.94 40.93 -33.70
CA THR A 112 -42.09 41.43 -32.33
C THR A 112 -40.79 41.95 -31.71
N ALA A 113 -39.62 41.59 -32.26
CA ALA A 113 -38.35 42.17 -31.82
C ALA A 113 -38.26 43.63 -32.25
N GLY A 114 -38.01 44.53 -31.30
CA GLY A 114 -37.87 45.96 -31.56
C GLY A 114 -36.73 46.34 -32.52
N SER A 115 -35.78 45.44 -32.82
CA SER A 115 -34.79 45.60 -33.89
C SER A 115 -34.08 44.28 -34.28
N PRO A 116 -33.62 44.12 -35.54
CA PRO A 116 -32.74 43.01 -35.97
C PRO A 116 -31.41 42.92 -35.20
N GLN A 117 -30.89 44.06 -34.74
CA GLN A 117 -29.68 44.13 -33.91
C GLN A 117 -29.88 43.39 -32.59
N GLY A 118 -31.05 43.55 -31.94
CA GLY A 118 -31.34 42.90 -30.65
C GLY A 118 -31.40 41.38 -30.71
N LEU A 119 -31.76 40.81 -31.88
CA LEU A 119 -31.71 39.37 -32.10
C LEU A 119 -30.26 38.86 -32.17
N ILE A 120 -29.38 39.57 -32.89
CA ILE A 120 -27.96 39.24 -33.01
C ILE A 120 -27.29 39.28 -31.63
N ASP A 121 -27.57 40.31 -30.84
CA ASP A 121 -27.02 40.45 -29.49
C ASP A 121 -27.45 39.28 -28.58
N LYS A 122 -28.72 38.87 -28.65
CA LYS A 122 -29.23 37.73 -27.88
C LYS A 122 -28.55 36.41 -28.27
N LEU A 123 -28.35 36.17 -29.56
CA LEU A 123 -27.65 34.98 -30.06
C LEU A 123 -26.16 34.99 -29.67
N ALA A 124 -25.52 36.16 -29.69
CA ALA A 124 -24.13 36.30 -29.25
C ALA A 124 -23.99 35.93 -27.76
N VAL A 125 -24.88 36.43 -26.90
CA VAL A 125 -24.89 36.09 -25.47
C VAL A 125 -25.14 34.60 -25.24
N GLN A 126 -26.11 34.00 -25.93
CA GLN A 126 -26.38 32.56 -25.83
C GLN A 126 -25.17 31.72 -26.23
N ARG A 127 -24.46 32.10 -27.30
CA ARG A 127 -23.25 31.41 -27.75
C ARG A 127 -22.12 31.49 -26.73
N VAL A 128 -21.90 32.66 -26.12
CA VAL A 128 -20.90 32.83 -25.06
C VAL A 128 -21.27 31.98 -23.84
N MET A 129 -22.53 32.00 -23.41
CA MET A 129 -22.99 31.16 -22.29
C MET A 129 -22.83 29.66 -22.58
N ALA A 130 -23.22 29.20 -23.77
CA ALA A 130 -23.07 27.80 -24.17
C ALA A 130 -21.59 27.37 -24.19
N THR A 131 -20.70 28.23 -24.66
CA THR A 131 -19.25 27.99 -24.66
C THR A 131 -18.72 27.88 -23.23
N GLN A 132 -19.07 28.83 -22.36
CA GLN A 132 -18.70 28.80 -20.95
C GLN A 132 -19.21 27.53 -20.26
N MET A 133 -20.42 27.09 -20.60
CA MET A 133 -21.00 25.88 -20.01
C MET A 133 -20.27 24.61 -20.45
N ALA A 134 -19.90 24.52 -21.72
CA ALA A 134 -19.11 23.42 -22.25
C ALA A 134 -17.71 23.36 -21.60
N ASP A 135 -17.06 24.51 -21.45
CA ASP A 135 -15.74 24.60 -20.82
C ASP A 135 -15.78 24.22 -19.33
N GLN A 136 -16.81 24.65 -18.61
CA GLN A 136 -17.00 24.29 -17.21
C GLN A 136 -17.31 22.79 -17.04
N MET A 137 -18.16 22.22 -17.91
CA MET A 137 -18.46 20.78 -17.93
C MET A 137 -17.18 19.95 -18.16
N LYS A 138 -16.37 20.36 -19.14
CA LYS A 138 -15.09 19.73 -19.45
C LYS A 138 -14.13 19.81 -18.26
N SER A 139 -14.08 20.95 -17.59
CA SER A 139 -13.25 21.16 -16.40
C SER A 139 -13.64 20.22 -15.26
N PHE A 140 -14.93 20.04 -14.99
CA PHE A 140 -15.41 19.07 -14.00
C PHE A 140 -15.08 17.62 -14.37
N GLN A 141 -15.21 17.26 -15.65
CA GLN A 141 -14.84 15.92 -16.11
C GLN A 141 -13.33 15.65 -15.93
N ILE A 142 -12.48 16.62 -16.28
CA ILE A 142 -11.02 16.51 -16.09
C ILE A 142 -10.68 16.39 -14.59
N ALA A 143 -11.27 17.22 -13.74
CA ALA A 143 -11.07 17.15 -12.30
C ALA A 143 -11.51 15.78 -11.72
N GLY A 144 -12.66 15.26 -12.17
CA GLY A 144 -13.13 13.93 -11.79
C GLY A 144 -12.20 12.80 -12.25
N GLN A 145 -11.65 12.88 -13.47
CA GLN A 145 -10.67 11.91 -13.96
C GLN A 145 -9.36 11.95 -13.15
N GLN A 146 -8.90 13.14 -12.78
CA GLN A 146 -7.71 13.32 -11.93
C GLN A 146 -7.94 12.76 -10.53
N ALA A 147 -9.09 13.04 -9.92
CA ALA A 147 -9.47 12.47 -8.63
C ALA A 147 -9.54 10.94 -8.69
N ALA A 148 -10.16 10.38 -9.74
CA ALA A 148 -10.24 8.93 -9.92
C ALA A 148 -8.88 8.27 -10.20
N LYS A 149 -7.93 9.00 -10.80
CA LYS A 149 -6.55 8.52 -10.94
C LYS A 149 -5.85 8.50 -9.58
N ALA A 150 -5.98 9.57 -8.79
CA ALA A 150 -5.40 9.67 -7.45
C ALA A 150 -5.94 8.57 -6.52
N GLU A 151 -7.26 8.32 -6.54
CA GLU A 151 -7.90 7.26 -5.75
C GLU A 151 -7.35 5.87 -6.11
N ARG A 152 -7.19 5.54 -7.39
CA ARG A 152 -6.61 4.25 -7.78
C ARG A 152 -5.15 4.10 -7.34
N GLU A 153 -4.38 5.17 -7.43
CA GLU A 153 -2.97 5.20 -7.01
C GLU A 153 -2.84 5.05 -5.50
N SER A 154 -3.71 5.69 -4.72
CA SER A 154 -3.73 5.52 -3.26
C SER A 154 -4.31 4.18 -2.83
N ALA A 155 -5.31 3.64 -3.52
CA ALA A 155 -5.83 2.29 -3.27
C ALA A 155 -4.72 1.24 -3.43
N LYS A 156 -3.94 1.35 -4.51
CA LYS A 156 -2.76 0.50 -4.71
C LYS A 156 -1.74 0.67 -3.59
N SER A 157 -1.43 1.91 -3.24
CA SER A 157 -0.46 2.23 -2.18
C SER A 157 -0.90 1.69 -0.81
N ALA A 158 -2.20 1.75 -0.50
CA ALA A 158 -2.79 1.18 0.71
C ALA A 158 -2.69 -0.35 0.72
N ALA A 159 -2.98 -1.01 -0.40
CA ALA A 159 -2.83 -2.45 -0.54
C ALA A 159 -1.37 -2.90 -0.39
N ASP A 160 -0.43 -2.19 -1.03
CA ASP A 160 1.00 -2.47 -0.95
C ASP A 160 1.52 -2.27 0.49
N ALA A 161 1.10 -1.20 1.18
CA ALA A 161 1.48 -0.94 2.57
C ALA A 161 0.90 -1.98 3.54
N LYS A 162 -0.35 -2.42 3.32
CA LYS A 162 -0.97 -3.50 4.09
C LYS A 162 -0.20 -4.82 3.93
N SER A 163 0.14 -5.18 2.70
CA SER A 163 0.95 -6.37 2.42
C SER A 163 2.32 -6.31 3.11
N ALA A 164 2.98 -5.14 3.10
CA ALA A 164 4.25 -4.95 3.78
C ALA A 164 4.11 -5.10 5.32
N ALA A 165 3.04 -4.58 5.92
CA ALA A 165 2.77 -4.74 7.34
C ALA A 165 2.48 -6.20 7.72
N GLU A 166 1.73 -6.93 6.89
CA GLU A 166 1.46 -8.36 7.07
C GLU A 166 2.75 -9.19 6.99
N GLN A 167 3.63 -8.88 6.04
CA GLN A 167 4.94 -9.53 5.93
C GLN A 167 5.82 -9.27 7.16
N ALA A 168 5.89 -8.03 7.64
CA ALA A 168 6.63 -7.69 8.86
C ALA A 168 6.06 -8.43 10.09
N ALA A 169 4.73 -8.53 10.19
CA ALA A 169 4.08 -9.29 11.25
C ALA A 169 4.43 -10.79 11.19
N ALA A 170 4.48 -11.37 9.98
CA ALA A 170 4.87 -12.75 9.77
C ALA A 170 6.34 -13.02 10.15
N VAL A 171 7.25 -12.09 9.83
CA VAL A 171 8.67 -12.18 10.26
C VAL A 171 8.77 -12.18 11.77
N ARG A 172 8.08 -11.26 12.46
CA ARG A 172 8.05 -11.22 13.92
C ARG A 172 7.49 -12.51 14.52
N ALA A 173 6.39 -13.03 13.98
CA ALA A 173 5.80 -14.29 14.45
C ALA A 173 6.76 -15.48 14.27
N SER A 174 7.49 -15.52 13.15
CA SER A 174 8.53 -16.54 12.89
C SER A 174 9.68 -16.46 13.90
N LEU A 175 10.15 -15.25 14.21
CA LEU A 175 11.20 -15.03 15.21
C LEU A 175 10.74 -15.42 16.62
N GLN A 176 9.49 -15.11 16.98
CA GLN A 176 8.90 -15.55 18.24
C GLN A 176 8.87 -17.08 18.35
N SER A 177 8.45 -17.77 17.28
CA SER A 177 8.47 -19.23 17.24
C SER A 177 9.89 -19.80 17.40
N LYS A 178 10.90 -19.19 16.75
CA LYS A 178 12.30 -19.59 16.90
C LYS A 178 12.79 -19.41 18.34
N GLN A 179 12.41 -18.31 18.99
CA GLN A 179 12.76 -18.05 20.38
C GLN A 179 12.22 -19.14 21.31
N SER A 180 10.95 -19.54 21.14
CA SER A 180 10.36 -20.64 21.91
C SER A 180 11.08 -21.97 21.66
N GLN A 181 11.44 -22.27 20.41
CA GLN A 181 12.21 -23.47 20.07
C GLN A 181 13.60 -23.48 20.71
N LEU A 182 14.31 -22.34 20.69
CA LEU A 182 15.62 -22.21 21.33
C LEU A 182 15.55 -22.44 22.84
N GLN A 183 14.52 -21.91 23.51
CA GLN A 183 14.32 -22.14 24.95
C GLN A 183 14.16 -23.63 25.28
N VAL A 184 13.38 -24.36 24.48
CA VAL A 184 13.21 -25.82 24.64
C VAL A 184 14.54 -26.55 24.42
N GLN A 185 15.28 -26.22 23.37
CA GLN A 185 16.58 -26.85 23.09
C GLN A 185 17.60 -26.59 24.21
N ILE A 186 17.65 -25.37 24.75
CA ILE A 186 18.50 -25.03 25.89
C ILE A 186 18.12 -25.87 27.11
N ALA A 187 16.83 -26.03 27.40
CA ALA A 187 16.37 -26.85 28.52
C ALA A 187 16.78 -28.33 28.36
N VAL A 188 16.63 -28.89 27.15
CA VAL A 188 17.03 -30.28 26.85
C VAL A 188 18.54 -30.47 27.04
N VAL A 189 19.37 -29.61 26.45
CA VAL A 189 20.84 -29.75 26.56
C VAL A 189 21.30 -29.54 28.01
N LYS A 190 20.68 -28.61 28.76
CA LYS A 190 20.96 -28.45 30.20
C LYS A 190 20.65 -29.71 30.99
N SER A 191 19.52 -30.37 30.71
CA SER A 191 19.15 -31.62 31.39
C SER A 191 20.15 -32.75 31.09
N GLN A 192 20.58 -32.89 29.83
CA GLN A 192 21.57 -33.88 29.41
C GLN A 192 22.93 -33.64 30.07
N TYR A 193 23.37 -32.38 30.14
CA TYR A 193 24.61 -32.00 30.83
C TYR A 193 24.59 -32.36 32.32
N LEU A 194 23.48 -32.10 33.01
CA LEU A 194 23.33 -32.44 34.43
C LEU A 194 23.33 -33.95 34.68
N SER A 195 22.76 -34.75 33.77
CA SER A 195 22.82 -36.22 33.87
C SER A 195 24.24 -36.75 33.66
N LEU A 196 24.95 -36.28 32.63
CA LEU A 196 26.32 -36.72 32.32
C LEU A 196 27.32 -36.35 33.44
N THR A 197 27.15 -35.19 34.07
CA THR A 197 28.01 -34.75 35.19
C THR A 197 27.67 -35.45 36.52
N ALA A 198 26.49 -36.07 36.64
CA ALA A 198 26.14 -36.92 37.78
C ALA A 198 26.75 -38.32 37.66
N ASP A 199 26.82 -38.88 36.44
CA ASP A 199 27.43 -40.19 36.16
C ASP A 199 28.98 -40.17 36.21
N GLN A 200 29.60 -38.98 36.14
CA GLN A 200 31.05 -38.79 36.25
C GLN A 200 31.56 -38.60 37.70
N ARG A 201 30.68 -38.63 38.71
CA ARG A 201 31.05 -38.60 40.15
C ARG A 201 31.00 -39.97 40.78
#